data_AF-A0DLP9-F1
#
_entry.id   AF-A0DLP9-F1
#
_cell.length_a   1.000
_cell.length_b   1.000
_cell.length_c   1.000
_cell.angle_alpha   90.00
_cell.angle_beta   90.00
_cell.angle_gamma   90.00
#
_symmetry.space_group_name_H-M   'P 1'
#
loop_
_entity.id
_entity.type
_entity.pdbx_description
1 polymer ?
#
loop_
_entity_poly.entity_id
_entity_poly.type
_entity_poly.pdbx_seq_one_letter_code
_entity_poly.pdbx_strand_id
1 'polypeptide(L)'
;MRLIIQRCLSGSVSVGDQLVSQIGKGLVVLLGIHERDTKEVAKKLAHKLSKIRLWEKENKAWNGSCVDFNYEILIVSQFTLYAYMKGNKPDFHYAMDADKARDLYEYFVDECGKAYKPEKIKKGAFQQYMAVNIVNDGPVTIEIDEMEVEKQQKQQKQQIQQQQQQQQQQQQQPQEEEDNKIQKIN
;
A
#
# COMPACT_ATOMS: atom_id res chain seq x y z
N MET A 1 0.91 7.33 -0.53
CA MET A 1 2.06 6.56 -0.02
C MET A 1 1.97 5.20 -0.65
N ARG A 2 3.08 4.74 -1.22
CA ARG A 2 3.15 3.50 -1.99
C ARG A 2 4.17 2.57 -1.37
N LEU A 3 3.79 1.32 -1.17
CA LEU A 3 4.66 0.27 -0.67
C LEU A 3 4.76 -0.81 -1.74
N ILE A 4 5.98 -1.20 -2.10
CA ILE A 4 6.25 -2.49 -2.73
C ILE A 4 6.80 -3.40 -1.64
N ILE A 5 6.03 -4.43 -1.30
CA ILE A 5 6.30 -5.35 -0.20
C ILE A 5 6.73 -6.68 -0.79
N GLN A 6 7.94 -7.11 -0.45
CA GLN A 6 8.54 -8.34 -0.93
C GLN A 6 8.77 -9.30 0.22
N ARG A 7 8.16 -10.49 0.14
CA ARG A 7 8.45 -11.57 1.08
C ARG A 7 9.84 -12.14 0.79
N CYS A 8 10.66 -12.28 1.82
CA CYS A 8 12.06 -12.70 1.64
C CYS A 8 12.53 -13.72 2.67
N LEU A 9 13.51 -14.54 2.27
CA LEU A 9 14.30 -15.38 3.16
C LEU A 9 15.39 -14.60 3.88
N SER A 10 15.90 -13.55 3.24
CA SER A 10 16.82 -12.56 3.79
C SER A 10 16.79 -11.29 2.95
N GLY A 11 17.16 -10.17 3.56
CA GLY A 11 17.32 -8.88 2.89
C GLY A 11 18.41 -8.05 3.56
N SER A 12 19.15 -7.27 2.78
CA SER A 12 20.19 -6.39 3.33
C SER A 12 20.37 -5.10 2.53
N VAL A 13 20.93 -4.10 3.20
CA VAL A 13 21.33 -2.81 2.62
C VAL A 13 22.80 -2.58 2.90
N SER A 14 23.55 -2.25 1.86
CA SER A 14 24.93 -1.78 1.95
C SER A 14 25.09 -0.40 1.31
N VAL A 15 26.01 0.40 1.84
CA VAL A 15 26.45 1.67 1.26
C VAL A 15 27.93 1.54 0.94
N GLY A 16 28.27 1.56 -0.35
CA GLY A 16 29.59 1.09 -0.79
C GLY A 16 29.82 -0.35 -0.34
N ASP A 17 30.96 -0.61 0.30
CA ASP A 17 31.34 -1.93 0.81
C ASP A 17 30.87 -2.19 2.26
N GLN A 18 30.15 -1.25 2.88
CA GLN A 18 29.72 -1.35 4.28
C GLN A 18 28.29 -1.85 4.40
N LEU A 19 28.10 -2.96 5.11
CA LEU A 19 26.79 -3.46 5.49
C LEU A 19 26.16 -2.53 6.52
N VAL A 20 25.05 -1.88 6.15
CA VAL A 20 24.31 -0.95 7.03
C VAL A 20 23.26 -1.70 7.84
N SER A 21 22.57 -2.64 7.21
CA SER A 21 21.40 -3.29 7.80
C SER A 21 21.13 -4.63 7.13
N GLN A 22 20.62 -5.59 7.90
CA GLN A 22 20.22 -6.90 7.41
C GLN A 22 19.05 -7.47 8.22
N ILE A 23 18.28 -8.31 7.56
CA ILE A 23 17.20 -9.12 8.14
C ILE A 23 17.31 -10.56 7.66
N GLY A 24 16.82 -11.49 8.49
CA GLY A 24 16.52 -12.86 8.10
C GLY A 24 15.16 -12.95 7.38
N LYS A 25 14.40 -14.01 7.68
CA LYS A 25 13.05 -14.20 7.12
C LYS A 25 12.15 -13.01 7.47
N GLY A 26 11.41 -12.51 6.48
CA GLY A 26 10.59 -11.34 6.68
C GLY A 26 10.17 -10.60 5.42
N LEU A 27 10.10 -9.28 5.53
CA LEU A 27 9.69 -8.38 4.44
C LEU A 27 10.78 -7.36 4.12
N VAL A 28 11.10 -7.20 2.84
CA VAL A 28 11.73 -5.97 2.35
C VAL A 28 10.63 -5.08 1.78
N VAL A 29 10.59 -3.82 2.24
CA VAL A 29 9.59 -2.84 1.86
C VAL A 29 10.26 -1.66 1.20
N LEU A 30 9.99 -1.46 -0.09
CA LEU A 30 10.33 -0.24 -0.80
C LEU A 30 9.21 0.78 -0.56
N LEU A 31 9.54 1.87 0.11
CA LEU A 31 8.59 2.90 0.54
C LEU A 31 8.71 4.16 -0.31
N GLY A 32 7.69 4.43 -1.10
CA GLY A 32 7.50 5.67 -1.85
C GLY A 32 6.59 6.62 -1.07
N ILE A 33 7.00 7.89 -1.00
CA ILE A 33 6.26 8.97 -0.34
C ILE A 33 5.88 10.00 -1.39
N HIS A 34 4.59 10.24 -1.55
CA HIS A 34 4.02 11.23 -2.46
C HIS A 34 4.02 12.60 -1.79
N GLU A 35 4.13 13.69 -2.55
CA GLU A 35 4.08 15.08 -2.05
C GLU A 35 2.81 15.45 -1.23
N ARG A 36 1.77 14.61 -1.26
CA ARG A 36 0.48 14.81 -0.57
C ARG A 36 0.28 13.85 0.60
N ASP A 37 1.26 13.01 0.88
CA ASP A 37 1.15 12.06 1.99
C ASP A 37 1.20 12.74 3.34
N THR A 38 0.49 12.13 4.28
CA THR A 38 0.34 12.63 5.64
C THR A 38 0.74 11.57 6.67
N LYS A 39 0.90 12.00 7.92
CA LYS A 39 1.18 11.11 9.05
C LYS A 39 0.03 10.11 9.28
N GLU A 40 -1.21 10.49 8.98
CA GLU A 40 -2.37 9.61 9.11
C GLU A 40 -2.28 8.45 8.11
N VAL A 41 -1.91 8.74 6.85
CA VAL A 41 -1.67 7.72 5.83
C VAL A 41 -0.50 6.82 6.24
N ALA A 42 0.61 7.39 6.68
CA ALA A 42 1.77 6.64 7.14
C ALA A 42 1.42 5.66 8.27
N LYS A 43 0.72 6.14 9.31
CA LYS A 43 0.25 5.34 10.44
C LYS A 43 -0.69 4.21 9.98
N LYS A 44 -1.66 4.52 9.13
CA LYS A 44 -2.60 3.53 8.58
C LYS A 44 -1.85 2.41 7.86
N LEU A 45 -0.90 2.76 6.99
CA LEU A 45 -0.14 1.77 6.21
C LEU A 45 0.85 0.98 7.08
N ALA A 46 1.45 1.59 8.10
CA ALA A 46 2.29 0.89 9.08
C ALA A 46 1.49 -0.20 9.83
N HIS A 47 0.27 0.13 10.28
CA HIS A 47 -0.63 -0.87 10.88
C HIS A 47 -1.04 -1.95 9.88
N LYS A 48 -1.33 -1.58 8.63
CA LYS A 48 -1.69 -2.55 7.58
C LYS A 48 -0.53 -3.51 7.29
N LEU A 49 0.71 -3.01 7.24
CA LEU A 49 1.92 -3.80 7.03
C LEU A 49 2.13 -4.83 8.15
N SER A 50 1.89 -4.47 9.42
CA SER A 50 1.99 -5.43 10.54
C SER A 50 0.97 -6.58 10.46
N LYS A 51 -0.16 -6.37 9.78
CA LYS A 51 -1.30 -7.30 9.73
C LYS A 51 -1.42 -8.05 8.40
N ILE A 52 -0.64 -7.69 7.39
CA ILE A 52 -0.72 -8.31 6.07
C ILE A 52 -0.37 -9.79 6.17
N ARG A 53 -1.23 -10.64 5.61
CA ARG A 53 -1.10 -12.09 5.71
C ARG A 53 -0.44 -12.66 4.46
N LEU A 54 0.85 -12.96 4.55
CA LEU A 54 1.68 -13.37 3.41
C LEU A 54 2.32 -14.75 3.60
N TRP A 55 1.99 -15.44 4.69
CA TRP A 55 2.45 -16.80 4.97
C TRP A 55 1.27 -17.73 5.22
N GLU A 56 1.52 -19.01 5.02
CA GLU A 56 0.61 -20.06 5.44
C GLU A 56 0.63 -20.18 6.97
N LYS A 57 -0.55 -20.27 7.58
CA LYS A 57 -0.71 -20.50 9.02
C LYS A 57 -1.89 -21.43 9.22
N GLU A 58 -1.73 -22.47 10.03
CA GLU A 58 -2.77 -23.48 10.31
C GLU A 58 -3.28 -24.16 9.02
N ASN A 59 -2.37 -24.56 8.12
CA ASN A 59 -2.67 -25.19 6.82
C ASN A 59 -3.57 -24.33 5.90
N LYS A 60 -3.62 -23.01 6.13
CA LYS A 60 -4.36 -22.06 5.31
C LYS A 60 -3.41 -21.04 4.71
N ALA A 61 -3.35 -21.01 3.38
CA ALA A 61 -2.59 -20.00 2.64
C ALA A 61 -3.10 -18.58 2.96
N TRP A 62 -2.21 -17.60 2.93
CA TRP A 62 -2.54 -16.18 3.17
C TRP A 62 -3.17 -15.92 4.54
N ASN A 63 -2.72 -16.65 5.57
CA ASN A 63 -3.35 -16.63 6.88
C ASN A 63 -2.44 -16.15 8.02
N GLY A 64 -1.13 -16.08 7.82
CA GLY A 64 -0.18 -15.58 8.81
C GLY A 64 0.56 -14.34 8.36
N SER A 65 0.81 -13.43 9.30
CA SER A 65 1.52 -12.16 9.13
C SER A 65 2.98 -12.25 9.56
N CYS A 66 3.75 -11.20 9.26
CA CYS A 66 5.14 -11.09 9.71
C CYS A 66 5.25 -11.15 11.24
N VAL A 67 4.25 -10.59 11.94
CA VAL A 67 4.16 -10.56 13.40
C VAL A 67 3.90 -11.95 13.97
N ASP A 68 3.01 -12.73 13.35
CA ASP A 68 2.66 -14.09 13.81
C ASP A 68 3.88 -15.01 13.90
N PHE A 69 4.86 -14.81 13.00
CA PHE A 69 6.07 -15.63 12.93
C PHE A 69 7.30 -14.98 13.56
N ASN A 70 7.14 -13.83 14.21
CA ASN A 70 8.24 -13.07 14.81
C ASN A 70 9.37 -12.75 13.80
N TYR A 71 9.00 -12.56 12.54
CA TYR A 71 9.90 -12.22 11.42
C TYR A 71 10.27 -10.73 11.42
N GLU A 72 11.18 -10.33 10.53
CA GLU A 72 11.76 -8.98 10.49
C GLU A 72 11.24 -8.17 9.30
N ILE A 73 11.36 -6.84 9.37
CA ILE A 73 10.96 -5.93 8.29
C ILE A 73 12.10 -4.96 8.01
N LEU A 74 12.53 -4.85 6.77
CA LEU A 74 13.53 -3.90 6.29
C LEU A 74 12.85 -2.85 5.41
N ILE A 75 12.85 -1.59 5.86
CA ILE A 75 12.18 -0.48 5.17
C ILE A 75 13.23 0.39 4.46
N VAL A 76 13.12 0.49 3.15
CA VAL A 76 14.03 1.26 2.29
C VAL A 76 13.26 2.37 1.58
N SER A 77 13.72 3.62 1.69
CA SER A 77 13.13 4.75 0.97
C SER A 77 13.34 4.59 -0.55
N GLN A 78 12.26 4.70 -1.34
CA GLN A 78 12.28 4.50 -2.79
C GLN A 78 11.39 5.53 -3.50
N PHE A 79 11.90 6.77 -3.68
CA PHE A 79 11.15 7.85 -4.33
C PHE A 79 10.75 7.52 -5.78
N THR A 80 11.53 6.66 -6.46
CA THR A 80 11.28 6.27 -7.85
C THR A 80 9.99 5.49 -8.04
N LEU A 81 9.37 5.01 -6.96
CA LEU A 81 8.03 4.42 -7.03
C LEU A 81 6.98 5.43 -7.53
N TYR A 82 7.23 6.74 -7.42
CA TYR A 82 6.40 7.81 -7.98
C TYR A 82 6.93 8.36 -9.31
N ALA A 83 7.61 7.52 -10.10
CA ALA A 83 7.96 7.84 -11.47
C ALA A 83 6.70 8.04 -12.33
N TYR A 84 6.64 9.17 -13.02
CA TYR A 84 5.77 9.44 -14.15
C TYR A 84 6.57 9.33 -15.45
N MET A 85 6.10 8.50 -16.38
CA MET A 85 6.78 8.27 -17.65
C MET A 85 6.11 9.06 -18.76
N LYS A 86 6.80 10.07 -19.31
CA LYS A 86 6.47 10.69 -20.59
C LYS A 86 7.54 10.30 -21.61
N GLY A 87 7.31 9.22 -22.35
CA GLY A 87 8.34 8.55 -23.13
C GLY A 87 9.24 7.69 -22.25
N ASN A 88 10.56 7.70 -22.50
CA ASN A 88 11.51 6.78 -21.85
C ASN A 88 12.25 7.37 -20.64
N LYS A 89 12.10 8.68 -20.37
CA LYS A 89 12.72 9.34 -19.21
C LYS A 89 11.70 9.40 -18.05
N PRO A 90 12.05 8.89 -16.86
CA PRO A 90 11.22 9.06 -15.68
C PRO A 90 11.28 10.51 -15.19
N ASP A 91 10.11 11.02 -14.82
CA ASP A 91 9.94 12.25 -14.07
C ASP A 91 9.40 11.91 -12.67
N PHE A 92 9.82 12.64 -11.64
CA PHE A 92 9.49 12.30 -10.24
C PHE A 92 8.76 13.42 -9.52
N HIS A 93 8.07 14.33 -10.23
CA HIS A 93 7.38 15.48 -9.64
C HIS A 93 6.33 15.13 -8.58
N TYR A 94 5.80 13.91 -8.57
CA TYR A 94 4.86 13.44 -7.56
C TYR A 94 5.53 12.93 -6.26
N ALA A 95 6.85 12.71 -6.28
CA ALA A 95 7.57 12.32 -5.07
C ALA A 95 7.69 13.50 -4.10
N MET A 96 7.59 13.23 -2.80
CA MET A 96 7.79 14.25 -1.78
C MET A 96 9.25 14.75 -1.79
N ASP A 97 9.42 16.05 -1.57
CA ASP A 97 10.74 16.67 -1.36
C ASP A 97 11.54 15.97 -0.25
N ALA A 98 12.85 15.94 -0.42
CA ALA A 98 13.74 15.03 0.29
C ALA A 98 13.78 15.27 1.82
N ASP A 99 13.63 16.52 2.29
CA ASP A 99 13.64 16.83 3.72
C ASP A 99 12.31 16.43 4.38
N LYS A 100 11.18 16.78 3.75
CA LYS A 100 9.83 16.37 4.22
C LYS A 100 9.66 14.85 4.16
N ALA A 101 10.21 14.22 3.12
CA ALA A 101 10.17 12.78 2.96
C ALA A 101 10.97 12.06 4.05
N ARG A 102 12.10 12.63 4.51
CA ARG A 102 12.87 12.08 5.63
C ARG A 102 12.03 12.04 6.91
N ASP A 103 11.37 13.14 7.24
CA ASP A 103 10.52 13.21 8.45
C ASP A 103 9.37 12.18 8.39
N LEU A 104 8.73 12.05 7.23
CA LEU A 104 7.61 11.11 7.08
C LEU A 104 8.09 9.64 6.97
N TYR A 105 9.27 9.40 6.42
CA TYR A 105 9.94 8.09 6.45
C TYR A 105 10.24 7.65 7.88
N GLU A 106 10.89 8.51 8.67
CA GLU A 106 11.22 8.20 10.07
C GLU A 106 9.96 7.97 10.90
N TYR A 107 8.93 8.79 10.68
CA TYR A 107 7.62 8.60 11.31
C TYR A 107 6.97 7.26 10.91
N PHE A 108 7.00 6.88 9.63
CA PHE A 108 6.47 5.59 9.18
C PHE A 108 7.20 4.42 9.86
N VAL A 109 8.53 4.48 9.96
CA VAL A 109 9.32 3.45 10.62
C VAL A 109 9.00 3.36 12.12
N ASP A 110 8.85 4.49 12.81
CA ASP A 110 8.45 4.53 14.22
C ASP A 110 7.05 3.92 14.43
N GLU A 111 6.07 4.26 13.58
CA GLU A 111 4.74 3.66 13.64
C GLU A 111 4.76 2.15 13.35
N CYS A 112 5.64 1.66 12.46
CA CYS A 112 5.88 0.22 12.28
C CYS A 112 6.42 -0.43 13.56
N GLY A 113 7.36 0.24 14.26
CA GLY A 113 7.89 -0.21 15.54
C GLY A 113 6.80 -0.33 16.61
N LYS A 114 5.93 0.69 16.72
CA LYS A 114 4.79 0.69 17.65
C LYS A 114 3.73 -0.37 17.31
N ALA A 115 3.49 -0.62 16.03
CA ALA A 115 2.53 -1.61 15.57
C ALA A 115 3.03 -3.06 15.72
N TYR A 116 4.34 -3.26 15.93
CA TYR A 116 4.97 -4.56 16.06
C TYR A 116 5.98 -4.61 17.21
N LYS A 117 7.27 -4.47 16.91
CA LYS A 117 8.39 -4.47 17.86
C LYS A 117 9.54 -3.64 17.27
N PRO A 118 10.03 -2.58 17.93
CA PRO A 118 11.06 -1.71 17.36
C PRO A 118 12.32 -2.47 16.90
N GLU A 119 12.74 -3.50 17.62
CA GLU A 119 13.94 -4.28 17.31
C GLU A 119 13.81 -5.14 16.04
N LYS A 120 12.58 -5.43 15.60
CA LYS A 120 12.26 -6.18 14.39
C LYS A 120 12.14 -5.32 13.14
N ILE A 121 12.15 -3.99 13.30
CA ILE A 121 12.10 -3.04 12.20
C ILE A 121 13.51 -2.52 11.92
N LYS A 122 13.99 -2.77 10.72
CA LYS A 122 15.29 -2.32 10.22
C LYS A 122 15.09 -1.26 9.13
N LYS A 123 16.08 -0.38 9.00
CA LYS A 123 16.07 0.76 8.08
C LYS A 123 17.17 0.62 7.03
N GLY A 124 16.96 1.22 5.88
CA GLY A 124 18.04 1.56 4.95
C GLY A 124 18.77 2.85 5.36
N ALA A 125 19.59 3.38 4.47
CA ALA A 125 20.28 4.66 4.62
C ALA A 125 19.63 5.73 3.73
N PHE A 126 18.77 6.57 4.31
CA PHE A 126 18.01 7.59 3.58
C PHE A 126 18.93 8.56 2.80
N GLN A 127 18.57 8.89 1.56
CA GLN A 127 19.36 9.74 0.64
C GLN A 127 20.78 9.23 0.30
N GLN A 128 21.09 7.96 0.58
CA GLN A 128 22.37 7.37 0.18
C GLN A 128 22.19 6.41 -1.00
N TYR A 129 23.25 6.26 -1.79
CA TYR A 129 23.31 5.20 -2.79
C TYR A 129 23.45 3.86 -2.08
N MET A 130 22.47 2.98 -2.27
CA MET A 130 22.36 1.71 -1.58
C MET A 130 22.37 0.54 -2.56
N ALA A 131 23.11 -0.50 -2.21
CA ALA A 131 22.89 -1.84 -2.76
C ALA A 131 21.91 -2.58 -1.86
N VAL A 132 20.74 -2.92 -2.40
CA VAL A 132 19.68 -3.66 -1.67
C VAL A 132 19.66 -5.10 -2.19
N ASN A 133 20.06 -6.05 -1.34
CA ASN A 133 19.98 -7.47 -1.66
C ASN A 133 18.67 -8.02 -1.13
N ILE A 134 17.95 -8.79 -1.96
CA ILE A 134 16.67 -9.39 -1.59
C ILE A 134 16.65 -10.84 -2.10
N VAL A 135 16.58 -11.79 -1.18
CA VAL A 135 16.33 -13.20 -1.53
C VAL A 135 14.83 -13.43 -1.43
N ASN A 136 14.11 -13.16 -2.52
CA ASN A 136 12.65 -13.29 -2.56
C ASN A 136 12.20 -14.74 -2.26
N ASP A 137 11.19 -14.87 -1.39
CA ASP A 137 10.58 -16.13 -0.99
C ASP A 137 9.23 -16.30 -1.70
N GLY A 138 9.19 -17.11 -2.77
CA GLY A 138 7.99 -17.40 -3.55
C GLY A 138 8.23 -17.34 -5.07
N PRO A 139 8.42 -16.15 -5.67
CA PRO A 139 8.38 -14.83 -5.04
C PRO A 139 6.95 -14.35 -4.75
N VAL A 140 6.78 -13.62 -3.65
CA VAL A 140 5.55 -12.88 -3.33
C VAL A 140 5.87 -11.40 -3.27
N THR A 141 5.21 -10.61 -4.12
CA THR A 141 5.34 -9.15 -4.19
C THR A 141 3.97 -8.52 -4.17
N ILE A 142 3.74 -7.57 -3.26
CA ILE A 142 2.46 -6.88 -3.10
C ILE A 142 2.68 -5.38 -3.21
N GLU A 143 1.89 -4.74 -4.06
CA GLU A 143 1.79 -3.29 -4.10
C GLU A 143 0.62 -2.81 -3.24
N ILE A 144 0.86 -1.75 -2.46
CA ILE A 144 -0.19 -0.98 -1.79
C ILE A 144 0.02 0.49 -2.13
N ASP A 145 -0.92 1.10 -2.83
CA ASP A 145 -0.99 2.55 -3.02
C ASP A 145 -2.28 3.10 -2.40
N GLU A 146 -2.15 3.91 -1.36
CA GLU A 146 -3.29 4.49 -0.66
C GLU A 146 -4.18 5.34 -1.59
N MET A 147 -3.59 6.11 -2.51
CA MET A 147 -4.38 6.96 -3.42
C MET A 147 -5.18 6.13 -4.41
N GLU A 148 -4.65 4.98 -4.84
CA GLU A 148 -5.36 4.08 -5.73
C GLU A 148 -6.53 3.41 -5.02
N VAL A 149 -6.32 2.95 -3.78
CA VAL A 149 -7.38 2.35 -2.95
C VAL A 149 -8.53 3.34 -2.74
N GLU A 150 -8.24 4.59 -2.39
CA GLU A 150 -9.27 5.63 -2.24
C GLU A 150 -10.05 5.87 -3.54
N LYS A 151 -9.35 5.90 -4.68
CA LYS A 151 -9.97 6.10 -5.99
C LYS A 151 -10.93 4.96 -6.33
N GLN A 152 -10.48 3.72 -6.16
CA GLN A 152 -11.29 2.52 -6.41
C GLN A 152 -12.54 2.49 -5.52
N GLN A 153 -12.40 2.81 -4.23
CA GLN A 153 -13.54 2.88 -3.30
C GLN A 153 -14.56 3.96 -3.68
N LYS A 154 -14.10 5.15 -4.12
CA LYS A 154 -14.99 6.22 -4.58
C LYS A 154 -15.75 5.81 -5.85
N GLN A 155 -15.05 5.20 -6.82
CA GLN A 155 -15.66 4.70 -8.05
C GLN A 155 -16.70 3.62 -7.77
N GLN A 156 -16.39 2.66 -6.89
CA GLN A 156 -17.31 1.60 -6.52
C GLN A 156 -18.57 2.14 -5.83
N LYS A 157 -18.43 3.11 -4.91
CA LYS A 157 -19.58 3.78 -4.27
C LYS A 157 -20.46 4.51 -5.28
N GLN A 158 -19.85 5.23 -6.23
CA GLN A 158 -20.58 5.92 -7.29
C GLN A 158 -21.36 4.94 -8.18
N GLN A 159 -20.75 3.81 -8.56
CA GLN A 159 -21.41 2.77 -9.35
C GLN A 159 -22.61 2.16 -8.60
N ILE A 160 -22.45 1.85 -7.31
CA ILE A 160 -23.54 1.30 -6.48
C ILE A 160 -24.71 2.30 -6.39
N GLN A 161 -24.40 3.59 -6.19
CA GLN A 161 -25.43 4.63 -6.08
C GLN A 161 -26.19 4.82 -7.42
N GLN A 162 -25.49 4.77 -8.55
CA GLN A 162 -26.11 4.83 -9.88
C GLN A 162 -27.00 3.61 -10.16
N GLN A 163 -26.57 2.41 -9.79
CA GLN A 163 -27.37 1.19 -9.95
C GLN A 163 -28.65 1.23 -9.11
N GLN A 164 -28.58 1.73 -7.86
CA GLN A 164 -29.74 1.89 -6.99
C GLN A 164 -30.74 2.91 -7.55
N GLN A 165 -30.27 4.04 -8.10
CA GLN A 165 -31.13 5.04 -8.73
C GLN A 165 -31.82 4.49 -9.99
N GLN A 166 -31.10 3.72 -10.83
CA GLN A 166 -31.69 3.09 -12.01
C GLN A 166 -32.74 2.04 -11.66
N GLN A 167 -32.51 1.23 -10.61
CA GLN A 167 -33.49 0.25 -10.13
C GLN A 167 -34.75 0.92 -9.57
N GLN A 168 -34.61 2.03 -8.84
CA GLN A 168 -35.76 2.79 -8.33
C GLN A 168 -36.59 3.40 -9.47
N GLN A 169 -35.93 3.95 -10.51
CA GLN A 169 -36.62 4.50 -11.68
C GLN A 169 -37.36 3.40 -12.48
N GLN A 170 -36.74 2.23 -12.67
CA GLN A 170 -37.38 1.10 -13.36
C GLN A 170 -38.55 0.49 -12.57
N GLN A 171 -38.54 0.58 -11.24
CA GLN A 171 -39.66 0.11 -10.41
C GLN A 171 -40.84 1.11 -10.39
N GLN A 172 -40.58 2.42 -10.59
CA GLN A 172 -41.61 3.46 -10.64
C GLN A 172 -42.29 3.58 -12.01
N GLN A 173 -41.58 3.25 -13.10
CA GLN A 173 -42.10 3.32 -14.48
C GLN A 173 -43.39 2.49 -14.73
N PRO A 174 -43.53 1.22 -14.29
CA PRO A 174 -44.76 0.46 -14.52
C PRO A 174 -45.98 1.01 -13.76
N GLN A 175 -45.78 1.60 -12.57
CA GLN A 175 -46.86 2.22 -11.79
C GLN A 175 -47.40 3.50 -12.43
N GLU A 176 -46.51 4.36 -12.95
CA GLU A 176 -46.94 5.57 -13.67
C GLU A 176 -47.61 5.25 -15.01
N GLU A 177 -47.22 4.17 -15.70
CA GLU A 177 -47.87 3.74 -16.94
C GLU A 177 -49.26 3.10 -16.72
N GLU A 178 -49.47 2.35 -15.64
CA GLU A 178 -50.79 1.83 -15.25
C GLU A 178 -51.74 2.95 -14.83
N ASP A 179 -51.30 3.88 -13.97
CA ASP A 179 -52.13 5.01 -13.52
C ASP A 179 -52.54 5.92 -14.68
N ASN A 180 -51.64 6.16 -15.64
CA ASN A 180 -51.95 6.94 -16.84
C ASN A 180 -52.87 6.22 -17.84
N LYS A 181 -52.88 4.87 -17.86
CA LYS A 181 -53.85 4.11 -18.67
C LYS A 181 -55.24 4.15 -18.04
N ILE A 182 -55.34 4.05 -16.72
CA ILE A 182 -56.63 4.12 -16.00
C ILE A 182 -57.29 5.50 -16.18
N GLN A 183 -56.50 6.58 -16.19
CA GLN A 183 -57.03 7.94 -16.41
C GLN A 183 -57.51 8.22 -17.84
N LYS A 184 -57.06 7.46 -18.86
CA LYS A 184 -57.46 7.66 -20.27
C LYS A 184 -58.72 6.87 -20.68
N ILE A 185 -59.28 6.04 -19.79
CA ILE A 185 -60.45 5.20 -20.05
C ILE A 185 -61.75 5.82 -19.48
N ASN A 186 -61.64 6.90 -18.71
CA ASN A 186 -62.76 7.73 -18.23
C ASN A 186 -62.88 9.02 -19.03
#